data_AF-A0A1A0L412-F1
#
_entry.id   AF-A0A1A0L412-F1
#
_cell.length_a   1.000
_cell.length_b   1.000
_cell.length_c   1.000
_cell.angle_alpha   90.00
_cell.angle_beta   90.00
_cell.angle_gamma   90.00
#
_symmetry.space_group_name_H-M   'P 1'
#
loop_
_entity.id
_entity.type
_entity.pdbx_description
1 polymer ?
#
loop_
_entity_poly.entity_id
_entity_poly.type
_entity_poly.pdbx_seq_one_letter_code
_entity_poly.pdbx_strand_id
1 'polypeptide(L)'
;MSERSERASRPDKPIARARLETPVESRFRFEIDPEAVARGSETVARFLGTGRYLLLQTVVVVVWIGLNVFAVSLQWDPYPFILLNLAFSTQAAYAAPLILLAQNRQDNRDKVSLEEDRRRAAQTKADTEFLARELAALRIAVGEVATRDYLRRELEDIKDALARLQLHAPLDDEDAVETAKSKKSTDRKRGRVPISPQIDRG
;
A
#
# COMPACT_ATOMS: atom_id res chain seq x y z
N MET A 1 -65.09 -10.67 64.92
CA MET A 1 -63.67 -10.95 65.20
C MET A 1 -63.31 -12.21 64.41
N SER A 2 -62.41 -12.07 63.43
CA SER A 2 -61.73 -13.14 62.68
C SER A 2 -62.54 -14.00 61.68
N GLU A 3 -62.97 -13.37 60.57
CA GLU A 3 -63.00 -14.05 59.27
C GLU A 3 -61.71 -13.69 58.50
N ARG A 4 -60.77 -14.63 58.39
CA ARG A 4 -59.70 -14.57 57.39
C ARG A 4 -59.28 -16.00 57.03
N SER A 5 -60.19 -16.66 56.32
CA SER A 5 -59.95 -17.94 55.66
C SER A 5 -58.84 -17.82 54.62
N GLU A 6 -58.08 -18.91 54.48
CA GLU A 6 -57.42 -19.38 53.27
C GLU A 6 -56.55 -18.39 52.46
N ARG A 7 -55.23 -18.45 52.71
CA ARG A 7 -54.23 -18.28 51.66
C ARG A 7 -53.49 -19.59 51.42
N ALA A 8 -54.16 -20.51 50.71
CA ALA A 8 -53.53 -21.57 49.96
C ALA A 8 -53.44 -21.15 48.48
N SER A 9 -52.24 -20.81 48.01
CA SER A 9 -51.87 -20.62 46.59
C SER A 9 -50.40 -20.22 46.60
N ARG A 10 -49.46 -20.84 45.88
CA ARG A 10 -49.46 -21.70 44.69
C ARG A 10 -48.07 -22.35 44.66
N PRO A 11 -47.87 -23.55 44.09
CA PRO A 11 -46.53 -24.08 43.88
C PRO A 11 -45.82 -23.28 42.78
N ASP A 12 -44.70 -22.65 43.10
CA ASP A 12 -43.79 -22.05 42.12
C ASP A 12 -43.19 -23.17 41.27
N LYS A 13 -43.68 -23.28 40.03
CA LYS A 13 -43.09 -24.11 38.99
C LYS A 13 -41.76 -23.47 38.58
N PRO A 14 -40.60 -24.14 38.74
CA PRO A 14 -39.41 -23.68 38.04
C PRO A 14 -39.68 -23.83 36.54
N ILE A 15 -39.68 -22.71 35.82
CA ILE A 15 -39.77 -22.67 34.37
C ILE A 15 -38.54 -23.42 33.86
N ALA A 16 -38.75 -24.67 33.44
CA ALA A 16 -37.81 -25.45 32.68
C ALA A 16 -37.53 -24.67 31.39
N ARG A 17 -36.44 -23.90 31.41
CA ARG A 17 -35.98 -23.15 30.26
C ARG A 17 -35.80 -24.13 29.11
N ALA A 18 -36.49 -23.81 28.03
CA ALA A 18 -36.49 -24.52 26.78
C ALA A 18 -35.08 -24.95 26.41
N ARG A 19 -34.97 -26.24 26.10
CA ARG A 19 -33.80 -26.89 25.54
C ARG A 19 -33.29 -26.04 24.38
N LEU A 20 -32.08 -25.49 24.55
CA LEU A 20 -31.26 -25.07 23.43
C LEU A 20 -30.88 -26.35 22.68
N GLU A 21 -31.69 -26.74 21.70
CA GLU A 21 -31.27 -27.64 20.65
C GLU A 21 -30.13 -26.95 19.91
N THR A 22 -28.92 -27.31 20.30
CA THR A 22 -27.74 -26.97 19.52
C THR A 22 -27.68 -28.07 18.46
N PRO A 23 -27.88 -27.78 17.17
CA PRO A 23 -27.69 -28.80 16.16
C PRO A 23 -26.22 -29.23 16.24
N VAL A 24 -26.00 -30.49 16.63
CA VAL A 24 -24.70 -31.13 16.53
C VAL A 24 -24.47 -31.37 15.05
N GLU A 25 -24.06 -30.32 14.33
CA GLU A 25 -23.45 -30.46 13.03
C GLU A 25 -22.19 -31.29 13.22
N SER A 26 -22.27 -32.57 12.83
CA SER A 26 -21.13 -33.41 12.52
C SER A 26 -20.39 -32.78 11.34
N ARG A 27 -19.62 -31.73 11.63
CA ARG A 27 -18.61 -31.23 10.72
C ARG A 27 -17.48 -32.24 10.77
N PHE A 28 -17.47 -33.15 9.80
CA PHE A 28 -16.24 -33.77 9.33
C PHE A 28 -15.29 -32.63 8.91
N ARG A 29 -14.63 -32.02 9.89
CA ARG A 29 -13.53 -31.10 9.68
C ARG A 29 -12.37 -31.98 9.28
N PHE A 30 -12.14 -32.08 7.97
CA PHE A 30 -10.81 -32.41 7.47
C PHE A 30 -9.89 -31.31 7.98
N GLU A 31 -9.25 -31.56 9.12
CA GLU A 31 -8.24 -30.71 9.73
C GLU A 31 -6.97 -30.88 8.91
N ILE A 32 -6.98 -30.31 7.72
CA ILE A 32 -5.83 -30.27 6.83
C ILE A 32 -4.86 -29.27 7.47
N ASP A 33 -3.76 -29.79 8.00
CA ASP A 33 -2.73 -29.00 8.65
C ASP A 33 -2.21 -27.90 7.68
N PRO A 34 -2.52 -26.62 7.96
CA PRO A 34 -2.23 -25.52 7.04
C PRO A 34 -0.74 -25.32 6.83
N GLU A 35 0.11 -25.74 7.77
CA GLU A 35 1.57 -25.59 7.69
C GLU A 35 2.23 -26.66 6.82
N ALA A 36 1.69 -27.88 6.81
CA ALA A 36 2.12 -28.93 5.89
C ALA A 36 1.78 -28.56 4.44
N VAL A 37 0.57 -28.04 4.23
CA VAL A 37 0.13 -27.57 2.91
C VAL A 37 0.88 -26.31 2.48
N ALA A 38 1.24 -25.40 3.40
CA ALA A 38 2.00 -24.18 3.09
C ALA A 38 3.38 -24.49 2.49
N ARG A 39 4.10 -25.45 3.08
CA ARG A 39 5.42 -25.91 2.56
C ARG A 39 5.29 -26.64 1.23
N GLY A 40 4.28 -27.51 1.08
CA GLY A 40 4.03 -28.21 -0.18
C GLY A 40 3.66 -27.26 -1.32
N SER A 41 2.84 -26.25 -1.03
CA SER A 41 2.35 -25.31 -2.04
C SER A 41 3.37 -24.28 -2.50
N GLU A 42 4.42 -23.98 -1.73
CA GLU A 42 5.57 -23.20 -2.22
C GLU A 42 6.40 -23.95 -3.27
N THR A 43 6.51 -25.27 -3.13
CA THR A 43 7.16 -26.13 -4.12
C THR A 43 6.29 -26.28 -5.36
N VAL A 44 4.99 -26.52 -5.18
CA VAL A 44 4.03 -26.65 -6.28
C VAL A 44 3.86 -25.33 -7.06
N ALA A 45 3.88 -24.17 -6.40
CA ALA A 45 3.81 -22.88 -7.09
C ALA A 45 5.03 -22.63 -8.00
N ARG A 46 6.24 -22.94 -7.52
CA ARG A 46 7.46 -22.86 -8.34
C ARG A 46 7.45 -23.89 -9.48
N PHE A 47 6.83 -25.04 -9.25
CA PHE A 47 6.69 -26.11 -10.26
C PHE A 47 5.71 -25.73 -11.37
N LEU A 48 4.53 -25.20 -11.01
CA LEU A 48 3.48 -24.77 -11.95
C LEU A 48 3.86 -23.53 -12.76
N GLY A 49 4.65 -22.61 -12.19
CA GLY A 49 5.12 -21.40 -12.87
C GLY A 49 6.24 -21.65 -13.89
N THR A 50 6.90 -22.80 -13.82
CA THR A 50 7.98 -23.16 -14.74
C THR A 50 7.39 -23.99 -15.89
N GLY A 51 7.69 -23.65 -17.15
CA GLY A 51 7.21 -24.39 -18.35
C GLY A 51 7.54 -25.90 -18.36
N ARG A 52 8.35 -26.38 -17.41
CA ARG A 52 8.62 -27.79 -17.11
C ARG A 52 7.36 -28.58 -16.72
N TYR A 53 6.38 -27.99 -16.02
CA TYR A 53 5.14 -28.71 -15.68
C TYR A 53 4.35 -29.08 -16.93
N LEU A 54 4.16 -28.12 -17.84
CA LEU A 54 3.47 -28.35 -19.11
C LEU A 54 4.21 -29.40 -19.94
N LEU A 55 5.55 -29.32 -20.03
CA LEU A 55 6.35 -30.31 -20.73
C LEU A 55 6.17 -31.72 -20.16
N LEU A 56 6.29 -31.88 -18.83
CA LEU A 56 6.12 -33.17 -18.16
C LEU A 56 4.71 -33.73 -18.38
N GLN A 57 3.69 -32.89 -18.23
CA GLN A 57 2.29 -33.26 -18.44
C GLN A 57 2.05 -33.74 -19.89
N THR A 58 2.61 -33.04 -20.88
CA THR A 58 2.52 -33.44 -22.29
C THR A 58 3.23 -34.77 -22.54
N VAL A 59 4.43 -34.97 -22.00
CA VAL A 59 5.17 -36.24 -22.13
C VAL A 59 4.37 -37.39 -21.52
N VAL A 60 3.81 -37.22 -20.32
CA VAL A 60 2.99 -38.24 -19.67
C VAL A 60 1.77 -38.59 -20.52
N VAL A 61 1.05 -37.60 -21.06
CA VAL A 61 -0.11 -37.83 -21.93
C VAL A 61 0.30 -38.58 -23.21
N VAL A 62 1.41 -38.20 -23.84
CA VAL A 62 1.92 -38.86 -25.05
C VAL A 62 2.31 -40.31 -24.76
N VAL A 63 3.03 -40.56 -23.67
CA VAL A 63 3.39 -41.92 -23.22
C VAL A 63 2.14 -42.74 -22.92
N TRP A 64 1.15 -42.14 -22.27
CA TRP A 64 -0.11 -42.80 -21.91
C TRP A 64 -0.93 -43.20 -23.13
N ILE A 65 -1.02 -42.31 -24.13
CA ILE A 65 -1.64 -42.61 -25.43
C ILE A 65 -0.88 -43.75 -26.12
N GLY A 66 0.45 -43.70 -26.15
CA GLY A 66 1.29 -44.75 -26.76
C GLY A 66 1.10 -46.12 -26.09
N LEU A 67 1.07 -46.15 -24.75
CA LEU A 67 0.83 -47.38 -23.98
C LEU A 67 -0.58 -47.92 -24.19
N ASN A 68 -1.57 -47.04 -24.33
CA ASN A 68 -2.95 -47.43 -24.63
C ASN A 68 -3.09 -48.03 -26.04
N VAL A 69 -2.44 -47.43 -27.06
CA VAL A 69 -2.42 -47.98 -28.43
C VAL A 69 -1.73 -49.35 -28.47
N PHE A 70 -0.65 -49.53 -27.71
CA PHE A 70 0.01 -50.83 -27.58
C PHE A 70 -0.88 -51.87 -26.86
N ALA A 71 -1.62 -51.46 -25.83
CA ALA A 71 -2.57 -52.33 -25.11
C ALA A 71 -3.80 -52.70 -25.96
N VAL A 72 -4.24 -51.81 -26.85
CA VAL A 72 -5.30 -52.09 -27.85
C VAL A 72 -4.85 -53.17 -28.85
N SER A 73 -3.56 -53.21 -29.21
CA SER A 73 -3.00 -54.31 -30.01
C SER A 73 -3.06 -55.67 -29.32
N LEU A 74 -3.28 -55.70 -27.99
CA LEU A 74 -3.49 -56.90 -27.19
C LEU A 74 -4.98 -57.24 -26.95
N GLN A 75 -5.90 -56.59 -27.68
CA GLN A 75 -7.36 -56.75 -27.55
C GLN A 75 -7.94 -56.42 -26.17
N TRP A 76 -7.20 -55.74 -25.29
CA TRP A 76 -7.64 -55.52 -23.91
C TRP A 76 -8.76 -54.47 -23.75
N ASP A 77 -9.06 -53.63 -24.76
CA ASP A 77 -10.26 -52.78 -24.77
C ASP A 77 -10.61 -52.19 -26.18
N PRO A 78 -11.57 -52.76 -26.96
CA PRO A 78 -12.07 -52.16 -28.20
C PRO A 78 -13.23 -51.15 -27.99
N TYR A 79 -13.10 -49.96 -28.60
CA TYR A 79 -14.03 -48.81 -28.81
C TYR A 79 -15.26 -48.59 -27.86
N PRO A 80 -15.45 -47.40 -27.22
CA PRO A 80 -14.58 -46.22 -27.16
C PRO A 80 -13.95 -46.10 -25.76
N PHE A 81 -12.67 -46.50 -25.64
CA PHE A 81 -11.74 -46.26 -24.51
C PHE A 81 -12.36 -45.83 -23.17
N ILE A 82 -13.25 -46.65 -22.61
CA ILE A 82 -14.07 -46.25 -21.44
C ILE A 82 -13.15 -45.99 -20.25
N LEU A 83 -12.09 -46.81 -20.11
CA LEU A 83 -11.13 -46.72 -19.01
C LEU A 83 -10.25 -45.47 -19.11
N LEU A 84 -9.85 -45.07 -20.33
CA LEU A 84 -9.04 -43.88 -20.54
C LEU A 84 -9.84 -42.61 -20.24
N ASN A 85 -11.09 -42.57 -20.71
CA ASN A 85 -11.95 -41.43 -20.49
C ASN A 85 -12.36 -41.34 -19.01
N LEU A 86 -12.55 -42.48 -18.34
CA LEU A 86 -12.82 -42.54 -16.91
C LEU A 86 -11.63 -42.05 -16.09
N ALA A 87 -10.41 -42.49 -16.42
CA ALA A 87 -9.19 -42.05 -15.74
C ALA A 87 -8.97 -40.54 -15.90
N PHE A 88 -9.16 -39.99 -17.11
CA PHE A 88 -9.05 -38.55 -17.36
C PHE A 88 -10.15 -37.76 -16.63
N SER A 89 -11.38 -38.28 -16.60
CA SER A 89 -12.48 -37.67 -15.85
C SER A 89 -12.18 -37.61 -14.35
N THR A 90 -11.63 -38.68 -13.77
CA THR A 90 -11.18 -38.67 -12.36
C THR A 90 -9.99 -37.72 -12.15
N GLN A 91 -9.05 -37.63 -13.10
CA GLN A 91 -7.91 -36.73 -13.03
C GLN A 91 -8.35 -35.25 -13.03
N ALA A 92 -9.30 -34.88 -13.89
CA ALA A 92 -9.90 -33.55 -13.90
C ALA A 92 -10.70 -33.28 -12.61
N ALA A 93 -11.45 -34.26 -12.11
CA ALA A 93 -12.24 -34.14 -10.89
C ALA A 93 -11.39 -33.91 -9.63
N TYR A 94 -10.23 -34.55 -9.53
CA TYR A 94 -9.29 -34.33 -8.42
C TYR A 94 -8.49 -33.02 -8.55
N ALA A 95 -8.29 -32.52 -9.77
CA ALA A 95 -7.59 -31.26 -9.99
C ALA A 95 -8.36 -30.06 -9.40
N ALA A 96 -9.69 -30.04 -9.51
CA ALA A 96 -10.53 -28.95 -9.01
C ALA A 96 -10.31 -28.59 -7.52
N PRO A 97 -10.35 -29.53 -6.56
CA PRO A 97 -10.10 -29.22 -5.16
C PRO A 97 -8.64 -28.81 -4.87
N LEU A 98 -7.67 -29.35 -5.61
CA LEU A 98 -6.25 -28.97 -5.44
C LEU A 98 -6.00 -27.54 -5.92
N ILE A 99 -6.61 -27.15 -7.04
CA ILE A 99 -6.59 -25.78 -7.56
C ILE A 99 -7.30 -24.83 -6.58
N LEU A 100 -8.45 -25.23 -6.03
CA LEU A 100 -9.22 -24.43 -5.09
C LEU A 100 -8.45 -24.18 -3.77
N LEU A 101 -7.67 -25.16 -3.31
CA LEU A 101 -6.75 -25.00 -2.17
C LEU A 101 -5.59 -24.06 -2.51
N ALA A 102 -5.06 -24.12 -3.74
CA ALA A 102 -4.01 -23.20 -4.18
C ALA A 102 -4.50 -21.75 -4.31
N GLN A 103 -5.72 -21.56 -4.82
CA GLN A 103 -6.35 -20.24 -5.02
C GLN A 103 -6.72 -19.56 -3.70
N ASN A 104 -7.36 -20.26 -2.75
CA ASN A 104 -7.69 -19.70 -1.43
C ASN A 104 -6.46 -19.13 -0.68
N ARG A 105 -5.26 -19.67 -0.96
CA ARG A 105 -4.01 -19.18 -0.37
C ARG A 105 -3.47 -17.93 -1.09
N GLN A 106 -3.64 -17.84 -2.42
CA GLN A 106 -3.28 -16.62 -3.16
C GLN A 106 -4.16 -15.46 -2.70
N ASP A 107 -5.47 -15.67 -2.61
CA ASP A 107 -6.43 -14.65 -2.16
C ASP A 107 -6.12 -14.13 -0.75
N ASN A 108 -5.70 -15.02 0.17
CA ASN A 108 -5.32 -14.62 1.52
C ASN A 108 -4.01 -13.82 1.56
N ARG A 109 -3.00 -14.18 0.75
CA ARG A 109 -1.77 -13.38 0.63
C ARG A 109 -2.05 -12.02 0.01
N ASP A 110 -2.88 -11.98 -1.02
CA ASP A 110 -3.26 -10.75 -1.71
C ASP A 110 -4.03 -9.81 -0.78
N LYS A 111 -4.93 -10.36 0.07
CA LYS A 111 -5.61 -9.58 1.12
C LYS A 111 -4.62 -8.96 2.12
N VAL A 112 -3.67 -9.73 2.63
CA VAL A 112 -2.66 -9.21 3.59
C VAL A 112 -1.79 -8.14 2.94
N SER A 113 -1.32 -8.37 1.70
CA SER A 113 -0.55 -7.38 0.95
C SER A 113 -1.33 -6.09 0.75
N LEU A 114 -2.62 -6.20 0.42
CA LEU A 114 -3.48 -5.05 0.16
C LEU A 114 -3.81 -4.27 1.46
N GLU A 115 -3.93 -4.96 2.59
CA GLU A 115 -4.05 -4.34 3.91
C GLU A 115 -2.78 -3.60 4.34
N GLU A 116 -1.60 -4.19 4.11
CA GLU A 116 -0.32 -3.52 4.35
C GLU A 116 -0.15 -2.27 3.48
N ASP A 117 -0.45 -2.36 2.19
CA ASP A 117 -0.36 -1.22 1.28
C ASP A 117 -1.30 -0.08 1.70
N ARG A 118 -2.52 -0.42 2.14
CA ARG A 118 -3.44 0.59 2.70
C ARG A 118 -2.88 1.24 3.96
N ARG A 119 -2.27 0.47 4.87
CA ARG A 119 -1.64 1.03 6.08
C ARG A 119 -0.47 1.93 5.74
N ARG A 120 0.41 1.51 4.83
CA ARG A 120 1.55 2.30 4.36
C ARG A 120 1.08 3.60 3.71
N ALA A 121 0.09 3.53 2.81
CA ALA A 121 -0.47 4.73 2.18
C ALA A 121 -1.08 5.70 3.19
N ALA A 122 -1.75 5.20 4.23
CA ALA A 122 -2.29 6.03 5.30
C ALA A 122 -1.17 6.72 6.12
N GLN A 123 -0.09 6.00 6.44
CA GLN A 123 1.08 6.56 7.13
C GLN A 123 1.78 7.63 6.28
N THR A 124 2.10 7.33 5.02
CA THR A 124 2.72 8.29 4.11
C THR A 124 1.87 9.56 3.95
N LYS A 125 0.55 9.42 3.89
CA LYS A 125 -0.36 10.57 3.86
C LYS A 125 -0.26 11.40 5.14
N ALA A 126 -0.29 10.77 6.31
CA ALA A 126 -0.15 11.45 7.60
C ALA A 126 1.20 12.17 7.73
N ASP A 127 2.29 11.52 7.32
CA ASP A 127 3.64 12.11 7.35
C ASP A 127 3.73 13.32 6.40
N THR A 128 3.11 13.22 5.22
CA THR A 128 3.07 14.33 4.27
C THR A 128 2.26 15.50 4.82
N GLU A 129 1.10 15.24 5.45
CA GLU A 129 0.30 16.27 6.11
C GLU A 129 1.04 16.92 7.28
N PHE A 130 1.79 16.13 8.06
CA PHE A 130 2.63 16.62 9.15
C PHE A 130 3.74 17.52 8.63
N LEU A 131 4.51 17.06 7.64
CA LEU A 131 5.58 17.84 7.01
C LEU A 131 5.04 19.12 6.36
N ALA A 132 3.87 19.09 5.74
CA ALA A 132 3.24 20.27 5.16
C ALA A 132 2.87 21.30 6.24
N ARG A 133 2.36 20.85 7.39
CA ARG A 133 2.03 21.73 8.54
C ARG A 133 3.29 22.32 9.16
N GLU A 134 4.32 21.51 9.37
CA GLU A 134 5.60 21.98 9.88
C GLU A 134 6.27 22.97 8.92
N LEU A 135 6.26 22.69 7.62
CA LEU A 135 6.77 23.61 6.61
C LEU A 135 5.98 24.93 6.59
N ALA A 136 4.66 24.89 6.76
CA ALA A 136 3.84 26.10 6.85
C ALA A 136 4.15 26.91 8.12
N ALA A 137 4.31 26.24 9.27
CA ALA A 137 4.69 26.89 10.54
C ALA A 137 6.09 27.51 10.45
N LEU A 138 7.06 26.76 9.92
CA LEU A 138 8.43 27.23 9.67
C LEU A 138 8.44 28.42 8.71
N ARG A 139 7.64 28.39 7.64
CA ARG A 139 7.51 29.50 6.70
C ARG A 139 6.99 30.77 7.38
N ILE A 140 6.04 30.66 8.29
CA ILE A 140 5.52 31.82 9.03
C ILE A 140 6.60 32.36 9.98
N ALA A 141 7.25 31.49 10.76
CA ALA A 141 8.31 31.88 11.68
C ALA A 141 9.51 32.54 10.96
N VAL A 142 9.95 31.98 9.83
CA VAL A 142 11.00 32.59 8.99
C VAL A 142 10.50 33.88 8.33
N GLY A 143 9.24 33.93 7.93
CA GLY A 143 8.63 35.14 7.35
C GLY A 143 8.61 36.33 8.32
N GLU A 144 8.39 36.08 9.61
CA GLU A 144 8.45 37.11 10.66
C GLU A 144 9.90 37.55 10.96
N VAL A 145 10.84 36.61 11.07
CA VAL A 145 12.24 36.91 11.44
C VAL A 145 13.05 37.52 10.28
N ALA A 146 12.73 37.15 9.04
CA ALA A 146 13.37 37.70 7.83
C ALA A 146 12.56 38.85 7.20
N THR A 147 11.84 39.62 8.00
CA THR A 147 11.11 40.77 7.43
C THR A 147 12.13 41.79 6.90
N ARG A 148 11.91 42.30 5.69
CA ARG A 148 12.75 43.31 5.02
C ARG A 148 13.13 44.47 5.96
N ASP A 149 12.24 44.84 6.87
CA ASP A 149 12.45 45.93 7.82
C ASP A 149 13.43 45.59 8.94
N TYR A 150 13.53 44.32 9.38
CA TYR A 150 14.55 43.87 10.33
C TYR A 150 15.93 43.88 9.68
N LEU A 151 16.05 43.25 8.51
CA LEU A 151 17.27 43.29 7.70
C LEU A 151 17.70 44.72 7.37
N ARG A 152 16.76 45.63 7.13
CA ARG A 152 17.04 47.03 6.83
C ARG A 152 17.49 47.81 8.06
N ARG A 153 16.88 47.56 9.23
CA ARG A 153 17.35 48.12 10.51
C ARG A 153 18.74 47.64 10.85
N GLU A 154 19.01 46.34 10.73
CA GLU A 154 20.35 45.82 11.04
C GLU A 154 21.40 46.36 10.07
N LEU A 155 21.04 46.58 8.81
CA LEU A 155 21.91 47.25 7.85
C LEU A 155 22.16 48.73 8.20
N GLU A 156 21.12 49.44 8.66
CA GLU A 156 21.22 50.83 9.13
C GLU A 156 22.06 50.94 10.40
N ASP A 157 21.85 50.07 11.39
CA ASP A 157 22.64 50.03 12.63
C ASP A 157 24.11 49.72 12.36
N ILE A 158 24.40 48.76 11.48
CA ILE A 158 25.79 48.48 11.05
C ILE A 158 26.38 49.70 10.33
N LYS A 159 25.62 50.37 9.48
CA LYS A 159 26.08 51.55 8.73
C LYS A 159 26.38 52.72 9.67
N ASP A 160 25.53 52.96 10.66
CA ASP A 160 25.72 53.99 11.67
C ASP A 160 26.91 53.68 12.58
N ALA A 161 27.09 52.41 12.97
CA ALA A 161 28.27 51.98 13.71
C ALA A 161 29.56 52.21 12.91
N LEU A 162 29.55 51.90 11.61
CA LEU A 162 30.69 52.15 10.73
C LEU A 162 30.97 53.64 10.55
N ALA A 163 29.92 54.47 10.42
CA ALA A 163 30.05 55.93 10.33
C ALA A 163 30.63 56.55 11.60
N ARG A 164 30.24 56.05 12.78
CA ARG A 164 30.83 56.46 14.07
C ARG A 164 32.30 56.06 14.18
N LEU A 165 32.67 54.89 13.65
CA LEU A 165 34.07 54.46 13.60
C LEU A 165 34.90 55.28 12.61
N GLN A 166 34.34 55.68 11.47
CA GLN A 166 34.97 56.62 10.54
C GLN A 166 35.13 58.03 11.16
N LEU A 167 34.16 58.49 11.95
CA LEU A 167 34.23 59.77 12.67
C LEU A 167 35.31 59.78 13.76
N HIS A 168 35.74 58.60 14.23
CA HIS A 168 36.80 58.44 15.23
C HIS A 168 38.10 57.85 14.66
N ALA A 169 38.17 57.59 13.36
CA ALA A 169 39.43 57.34 12.68
C ALA A 169 40.09 58.69 12.41
N PRO A 170 41.19 59.04 13.11
CA PRO A 170 41.97 60.21 12.72
C PRO A 170 42.70 59.82 11.44
N LEU A 171 42.23 60.35 10.31
CA LEU A 171 43.05 60.44 9.12
C LEU A 171 43.35 61.91 8.94
N ASP A 172 44.60 62.24 9.27
CA ASP A 172 45.37 63.21 8.51
C ASP A 172 45.11 62.96 7.02
N ASP A 173 44.40 63.88 6.38
CA ASP A 173 44.95 64.65 5.27
C ASP A 173 43.86 65.56 4.69
N GLU A 174 44.21 66.84 4.64
CA GLU A 174 43.55 67.82 3.79
C GLU A 174 43.61 67.34 2.33
N ASP A 175 42.51 67.44 1.60
CA ASP A 175 42.50 68.22 0.36
C ASP A 175 41.12 68.24 -0.31
N ALA A 176 40.86 69.39 -0.92
CA ALA A 176 39.64 69.85 -1.57
C ALA A 176 39.05 68.89 -2.62
N VAL A 177 37.74 69.03 -2.91
CA VAL A 177 37.25 69.42 -4.26
C VAL A 177 35.80 69.95 -4.17
N GLU A 178 35.72 71.27 -4.40
CA GLU A 178 34.75 72.03 -5.18
C GLU A 178 33.54 71.36 -5.85
N THR A 179 32.37 71.97 -5.63
CA THR A 179 31.32 72.34 -6.60
C THR A 179 30.97 71.40 -7.76
N ALA A 180 29.69 70.97 -7.81
CA ALA A 180 28.84 71.17 -9.00
C ALA A 180 27.35 70.94 -8.68
N LYS A 181 26.55 72.00 -8.78
CA LYS A 181 25.11 71.89 -9.05
C LYS A 181 24.92 71.44 -10.50
N SER A 182 24.08 70.44 -10.75
CA SER A 182 23.34 70.36 -12.02
C SER A 182 22.00 69.63 -11.84
N LYS A 183 20.92 70.39 -12.00
CA LYS A 183 19.58 69.87 -12.35
C LYS A 183 19.67 69.16 -13.71
N LYS A 184 18.92 68.06 -13.92
CA LYS A 184 17.88 67.92 -14.96
C LYS A 184 17.50 66.43 -15.17
N SER A 185 16.18 66.20 -15.24
CA SER A 185 15.40 65.27 -16.09
C SER A 185 16.18 64.11 -16.76
N THR A 186 15.67 62.89 -16.89
CA THR A 186 14.52 62.52 -17.75
C THR A 186 14.30 60.99 -17.65
N ASP A 187 13.04 60.58 -17.77
CA ASP A 187 12.51 59.31 -18.29
C ASP A 187 13.50 58.23 -18.79
N ARG A 188 13.39 57.00 -18.25
CA ARG A 188 13.59 55.78 -19.06
C ARG A 188 12.78 54.59 -18.58
N LYS A 189 11.56 54.54 -19.09
CA LYS A 189 10.82 53.37 -19.58
C LYS A 189 11.63 52.05 -19.76
N ARG A 190 11.02 50.96 -19.24
CA ARG A 190 10.97 49.57 -19.72
C ARG A 190 12.26 48.72 -19.80
N GLY A 191 12.24 47.63 -19.03
CA GLY A 191 12.92 46.37 -19.35
C GLY A 191 12.04 45.18 -18.93
N ARG A 192 11.20 44.71 -19.86
CA ARG A 192 10.44 43.46 -19.76
C ARG A 192 11.42 42.31 -19.97
N VAL A 193 11.50 41.36 -19.05
CA VAL A 193 12.29 40.13 -19.23
C VAL A 193 11.60 39.25 -20.28
N PRO A 194 12.27 38.83 -21.37
CA PRO A 194 11.70 37.87 -22.30
C PRO A 194 11.91 36.45 -21.77
N ILE A 195 10.82 35.73 -21.52
CA ILE A 195 10.83 34.27 -21.47
C ILE A 195 10.84 33.80 -22.92
N SER A 196 11.93 33.16 -23.36
CA SER A 196 11.97 32.45 -24.64
C SER A 196 11.52 31.00 -24.40
N PRO A 197 10.58 30.45 -25.19
CA PRO A 197 10.35 29.02 -25.29
C PRO A 197 11.23 28.46 -26.42
N GLN A 198 12.10 27.50 -26.11
CA GLN A 198 12.77 26.68 -27.13
C GLN A 198 11.94 25.40 -27.31
N ILE A 199 11.10 25.43 -28.34
CA ILE A 199 10.61 24.24 -29.04
C ILE A 199 11.54 24.09 -30.23
N ASP A 200 12.27 22.98 -30.32
CA ASP A 200 12.87 22.55 -31.58
C ASP A 200 12.35 21.16 -31.94
N ARG A 201 11.87 21.06 -33.17
CA ARG A 201 11.41 19.85 -33.85
C ARG A 201 12.46 19.55 -34.93
N GLY A 202 13.06 18.38 -34.83
CA GLY A 202 13.67 17.65 -35.94
C GLY A 202 13.14 16.23 -35.91
#